data_AF-A0A5E4AEH3-F1
#
_entry.id   AF-A0A5E4AEH3-F1
#
_cell.length_a   1.000
_cell.length_b   1.000
_cell.length_c   1.000
_cell.angle_alpha   90.00
_cell.angle_beta   90.00
_cell.angle_gamma   90.00
#
_symmetry.space_group_name_H-M   'P 1'
#
loop_
_entity.id
_entity.type
_entity.pdbx_description
1 polymer ?
#
loop_
_entity_poly.entity_id
_entity_poly.type
_entity_poly.pdbx_seq_one_letter_code
_entity_poly.pdbx_strand_id
1 'polypeptide(L)'
;MPTSSDRPPFPWAGTGRKRRPQDGPREHQTGSARSEGYYPISKKEKDKYLDVCPVSARQLEGVDTQGTNRVLSERRSEQRRLLSAIGTSAIMDSDLLKLNQLKFRKKKLRFGRSRIHEWGLFAMEPIAADEMVIEYVGQNIRQMVADMREKRYVQEGIGSSYLFRVDHDTIIDATKCGNLARFINHCCTPNCYAKVITIESQKKIVIYSKQPIGVDEEITYDYKFPLEDNKIPLGALGQWLQLGMAESAQAPKLVYLVTGGCGFLGEHVVRMLLEREPRLRELRIFDLHLSPWIEELKTGPVQVTAIQGDVTQAQEVAAAVAGAHVVIHTAGLVDVFGRASPETIHKVNVRGTQNVIEACVQTGTQFLVYTSSMEVVGPNVKGHPFYSKALAERLVLEANGRKVRGGLPLVTCALRPTGIYGEGHQIMRDFYRQGLRLGGRLFRAIPASVEHGRVYVGNVAWMHVLVARELEQRAALIGGQVYFCYDKSPYKSYEDFNMEFLGPCGLRLVGTRPLLPYWLLVLLAALNALLQWLLRPLLLYAPLLNPYTLAVANTTFTVSTNKAQRHFGYEPLFSWEDSRTRTILWVQAMEGTAQ
;
A
#
# COMPACT_ATOMS: atom_id res chain seq x y z
N MET A 1 -15.50 11.13 -40.72
CA MET A 1 -15.28 11.97 -39.52
C MET A 1 -16.30 13.09 -39.52
N PRO A 2 -17.08 13.30 -38.45
CA PRO A 2 -17.79 14.56 -38.24
C PRO A 2 -16.89 15.57 -37.51
N THR A 3 -17.02 16.84 -37.89
CA THR A 3 -16.22 18.00 -37.48
C THR A 3 -16.54 18.51 -36.07
N SER A 4 -15.61 19.29 -35.52
CA SER A 4 -15.43 19.66 -34.11
C SER A 4 -16.40 20.70 -33.51
N SER A 5 -17.65 20.81 -33.99
CA SER A 5 -18.56 21.88 -33.53
C SER A 5 -19.70 21.45 -32.60
N ASP A 6 -19.97 20.16 -32.40
CA ASP A 6 -21.15 19.70 -31.64
C ASP A 6 -20.81 19.06 -30.27
N ARG A 7 -20.03 19.74 -29.43
CA ARG A 7 -19.90 19.37 -28.01
C ARG A 7 -20.57 20.43 -27.12
N PRO A 8 -21.48 20.05 -26.20
CA PRO A 8 -22.02 21.00 -25.24
C PRO A 8 -20.91 21.51 -24.28
N PRO A 9 -20.95 22.77 -23.86
CA PRO A 9 -19.95 23.33 -22.95
C PRO A 9 -20.07 22.72 -21.54
N PHE A 10 -18.92 22.54 -20.90
CA PHE A 10 -18.78 22.04 -19.52
C PHE A 10 -19.40 23.04 -18.50
N PRO A 11 -20.31 22.60 -17.60
CA PRO A 11 -20.83 23.46 -16.55
C PRO A 11 -19.96 23.36 -15.29
N TRP A 12 -18.83 24.08 -15.27
CA TRP A 12 -18.08 24.37 -14.03
C TRP A 12 -17.77 25.88 -13.87
N ALA A 13 -18.60 26.75 -14.45
CA ALA A 13 -18.62 28.16 -14.10
C ALA A 13 -19.62 28.39 -12.94
N GLY A 14 -19.31 27.82 -11.77
CA GLY A 14 -20.00 28.15 -10.54
C GLY A 14 -19.45 29.45 -9.96
N THR A 15 -20.31 30.45 -9.79
CA THR A 15 -20.02 31.74 -9.16
C THR A 15 -19.71 31.56 -7.67
N GLY A 16 -18.41 31.42 -7.33
CA GLY A 16 -17.92 31.37 -5.95
C GLY A 16 -17.03 32.57 -5.64
N ARG A 17 -17.37 33.32 -4.58
CA ARG A 17 -16.65 34.50 -4.04
C ARG A 17 -15.12 34.35 -4.08
N LYS A 18 -14.44 35.36 -4.65
CA LYS A 18 -12.96 35.53 -4.59
C LYS A 18 -12.47 35.47 -3.15
N ARG A 19 -11.86 34.35 -2.73
CA ARG A 19 -11.02 34.30 -1.52
C ARG A 19 -9.68 34.98 -1.82
N ARG A 20 -9.18 35.78 -0.88
CA ARG A 20 -7.87 36.45 -0.96
C ARG A 20 -6.75 35.42 -1.10
N PRO A 21 -5.62 35.75 -1.76
CA PRO A 21 -4.54 34.81 -1.96
C PRO A 21 -3.87 34.48 -0.62
N GLN A 22 -3.75 33.19 -0.29
CA GLN A 22 -2.88 32.73 0.78
C GLN A 22 -1.46 32.52 0.21
N ASP A 23 -0.43 32.97 0.94
CA ASP A 23 0.98 32.95 0.53
C ASP A 23 1.67 31.58 0.76
N GLY A 24 0.99 30.48 0.39
CA GLY A 24 1.53 29.11 0.54
C GLY A 24 1.26 28.20 -0.67
N PRO A 25 1.85 26.99 -0.69
CA PRO A 25 1.52 25.95 -1.65
C PRO A 25 0.03 25.61 -1.59
N ARG A 26 -0.59 25.28 -2.73
CA ARG A 26 -2.01 24.92 -2.78
C ARG A 26 -2.30 23.71 -1.89
N GLU A 27 -3.31 23.82 -1.04
CA GLU A 27 -3.87 22.67 -0.32
C GLU A 27 -4.74 21.83 -1.25
N HIS A 28 -4.43 20.54 -1.33
CA HIS A 28 -5.17 19.56 -2.14
C HIS A 28 -6.30 18.96 -1.29
N GLN A 29 -7.54 19.02 -1.79
CA GLN A 29 -8.72 18.43 -1.15
C GLN A 29 -8.57 16.92 -0.93
N THR A 30 -7.84 16.23 -1.80
CA THR A 30 -7.55 14.79 -1.66
C THR A 30 -6.29 14.49 -0.85
N GLY A 31 -5.61 15.52 -0.34
CA GLY A 31 -4.30 15.41 0.33
C GLY A 31 -3.12 15.22 -0.62
N SER A 32 -3.32 15.10 -1.93
CA SER A 32 -2.24 15.03 -2.92
C SER A 32 -2.67 15.56 -4.30
N ALA A 33 -1.78 16.32 -4.94
CA ALA A 33 -1.97 16.79 -6.32
C ALA A 33 -2.18 15.63 -7.31
N ARG A 34 -1.65 14.44 -7.01
CA ARG A 34 -1.67 13.27 -7.90
C ARG A 34 -3.00 12.50 -7.87
N SER A 35 -3.85 12.77 -6.88
CA SER A 35 -5.18 12.17 -6.74
C SER A 35 -6.31 13.07 -7.27
N GLU A 36 -6.00 14.32 -7.60
CA GLU A 36 -6.89 15.26 -8.27
C GLU A 36 -6.54 15.20 -9.75
N GLY A 37 -7.44 14.71 -10.61
CA GLY A 37 -7.16 14.58 -12.05
C GLY A 37 -6.56 15.86 -12.67
N TYR A 38 -5.92 15.74 -13.83
CA TYR A 38 -5.11 16.82 -14.42
C TYR A 38 -5.74 18.22 -14.39
N TYR A 39 -4.97 19.21 -13.92
CA TYR A 39 -5.29 20.63 -14.03
C TYR A 39 -4.03 21.44 -14.38
N PRO A 40 -4.17 22.53 -15.16
CA PRO A 40 -3.05 23.40 -15.47
C PRO A 40 -2.62 24.21 -14.23
N ILE A 41 -1.31 24.31 -13.99
CA ILE A 41 -0.70 25.14 -12.94
C ILE A 41 0.00 26.32 -13.61
N SER A 42 -0.22 27.54 -13.10
CA SER A 42 0.41 28.74 -13.65
C SER A 42 1.92 28.81 -13.32
N LYS A 43 2.72 29.49 -14.14
CA LYS A 43 4.18 29.63 -13.90
C LYS A 43 4.48 30.26 -12.53
N LYS A 44 3.73 31.29 -12.15
CA LYS A 44 3.81 31.98 -10.86
C LYS A 44 3.49 31.07 -9.67
N GLU A 45 2.64 30.06 -9.87
CA GLU A 45 2.29 29.08 -8.85
C GLU A 45 3.32 27.94 -8.80
N LYS A 46 3.88 27.56 -9.95
CA LYS A 46 5.00 26.61 -10.07
C LYS A 46 6.26 27.10 -9.36
N ASP A 47 6.56 28.40 -9.47
CA ASP A 47 7.72 29.03 -8.82
C ASP A 47 7.62 28.99 -7.29
N LYS A 48 6.40 29.04 -6.72
CA LYS A 48 6.18 28.90 -5.27
C LYS A 48 6.55 27.53 -4.71
N TYR A 49 6.60 26.48 -5.55
CA TYR A 49 7.01 25.14 -5.12
C TYR A 49 8.54 24.96 -5.15
N LEU A 50 9.28 25.85 -5.83
CA LEU A 50 10.75 25.81 -5.87
C LEU A 50 11.37 26.34 -4.57
N ASP A 51 10.75 27.34 -3.94
CA ASP A 51 11.24 27.92 -2.67
C ASP A 51 11.01 27.02 -1.43
N VAL A 52 10.15 25.99 -1.55
CA VAL A 52 9.80 25.07 -0.44
C VAL A 52 10.75 23.86 -0.37
N CYS A 53 11.67 23.71 -1.34
CA CYS A 53 12.71 22.68 -1.34
C CYS A 53 14.12 23.31 -1.32
N PRO A 54 14.71 23.61 -0.14
CA PRO A 54 16.15 23.81 -0.07
C PRO A 54 16.82 22.44 0.01
N VAL A 55 16.87 21.72 -1.12
CA VAL A 55 17.79 20.56 -1.22
C VAL A 55 19.09 21.05 -1.82
N SER A 56 20.06 21.21 -0.92
CA SER A 56 21.49 21.05 -1.13
C SER A 56 21.87 20.46 -2.50
N ALA A 57 22.35 21.34 -3.39
CA ALA A 57 23.08 20.95 -4.59
C ALA A 57 24.47 21.61 -4.65
N ARG A 58 25.01 22.09 -3.51
CA ARG A 58 26.28 22.85 -3.50
C ARG A 58 27.27 22.54 -2.38
N GLN A 59 27.13 21.45 -1.64
CA GLN A 59 28.18 21.02 -0.68
C GLN A 59 28.40 19.50 -0.76
N LEU A 60 29.12 19.08 -1.80
CA LEU A 60 29.77 17.78 -1.88
C LEU A 60 31.19 17.98 -2.44
N GLU A 61 31.95 18.86 -1.78
CA GLU A 61 33.41 18.90 -1.93
C GLU A 61 34.03 19.13 -0.54
N GLY A 62 34.70 18.10 -0.03
CA GLY A 62 35.68 18.18 1.06
C GLY A 62 35.17 17.99 2.50
N VAL A 63 35.13 16.76 3.01
CA VAL A 63 35.32 16.49 4.46
C VAL A 63 36.17 15.23 4.65
N ASP A 64 37.33 15.43 5.26
CA ASP A 64 38.35 14.44 5.62
C ASP A 64 37.85 13.46 6.70
N THR A 65 37.97 12.16 6.45
CA THR A 65 37.46 11.06 7.29
C THR A 65 38.38 10.65 8.45
N GLN A 66 39.47 11.38 8.73
CA GLN A 66 40.46 10.98 9.75
C GLN A 66 40.37 11.71 11.11
N GLY A 67 39.64 12.82 11.21
CA GLY A 67 39.57 13.64 12.44
C GLY A 67 38.57 13.15 13.51
N THR A 68 37.51 12.44 13.11
CA THR A 68 36.37 12.12 13.99
C THR A 68 36.67 11.03 15.03
N ASN A 69 37.56 10.09 14.71
CA ASN A 69 37.92 9.00 15.63
C ASN A 69 38.83 9.44 16.79
N ARG A 70 39.62 10.51 16.60
CA ARG A 70 40.56 11.02 17.62
C ARG A 70 39.82 11.76 18.74
N VAL A 71 38.85 12.60 18.38
CA VAL A 71 38.00 13.35 19.32
C VAL A 71 37.12 12.43 20.19
N LEU A 72 36.65 11.31 19.62
CA LEU A 72 35.87 10.30 20.35
C LEU A 72 36.71 9.44 21.31
N SER A 73 38.01 9.31 21.05
CA SER A 73 38.95 8.58 21.90
C SER A 73 39.43 9.43 23.09
N GLU A 74 39.72 10.71 22.86
CA GLU A 74 40.14 11.66 23.91
C GLU A 74 39.03 11.89 24.95
N ARG A 75 37.77 12.05 24.53
CA ARG A 75 36.63 12.19 25.45
C ARG A 75 36.40 10.94 26.31
N ARG A 76 36.69 9.74 25.78
CA ARG A 76 36.60 8.47 26.53
C ARG A 76 37.69 8.31 27.60
N SER A 77 38.85 8.95 27.39
CA SER A 77 39.95 8.97 28.35
C SER A 77 39.67 9.93 29.51
N GLU A 78 39.17 11.13 29.21
CA GLU A 78 38.75 12.10 30.22
C GLU A 78 37.59 11.58 31.08
N GLN A 79 36.64 10.88 30.47
CA GLN A 79 35.50 10.27 31.18
C GLN A 79 35.94 9.17 32.17
N ARG A 80 36.95 8.37 31.83
CA ARG A 80 37.52 7.36 32.76
C ARG A 80 38.30 7.99 33.90
N ARG A 81 39.03 9.08 33.66
CA ARG A 81 39.77 9.81 34.70
C ARG A 81 38.83 10.51 35.70
N LEU A 82 37.72 11.07 35.23
CA LEU A 82 36.72 11.69 36.11
C LEU A 82 35.97 10.67 36.97
N LEU A 83 35.69 9.47 36.44
CA LEU A 83 35.05 8.39 37.19
C LEU A 83 35.97 7.77 38.25
N SER A 84 37.29 7.67 37.97
CA SER A 84 38.25 7.15 38.95
C SER A 84 38.55 8.15 40.08
N ALA A 85 38.47 9.46 39.81
CA ALA A 85 38.71 10.50 40.82
C ALA A 85 37.60 10.58 41.91
N ILE A 86 36.43 9.97 41.68
CA ILE A 86 35.29 9.97 42.60
C ILE A 86 35.23 8.67 43.43
N GLY A 87 36.02 7.66 43.05
CA GLY A 87 36.03 6.34 43.67
C GLY A 87 37.03 6.21 44.82
N THR A 88 36.80 6.88 45.94
CA THR A 88 37.38 6.45 47.23
C THR A 88 36.29 6.36 48.29
N SER A 89 36.12 5.11 48.73
CA SER A 89 35.31 4.50 49.79
C SER A 89 34.38 5.35 50.67
N ALA A 90 33.19 4.76 50.84
CA ALA A 90 32.29 4.84 52.00
C ALA A 90 31.44 6.12 52.12
N ILE A 91 30.19 6.02 51.66
CA ILE A 91 28.97 5.99 52.48
C ILE A 91 27.76 6.06 51.53
N MET A 92 26.81 5.16 51.78
CA MET A 92 25.52 5.04 51.10
C MET A 92 24.71 6.34 51.18
N ASP A 93 24.63 7.09 50.09
CA ASP A 93 23.37 7.72 49.65
C ASP A 93 23.48 8.18 48.19
N SER A 94 22.99 7.35 47.26
CA SER A 94 23.23 7.51 45.81
C SER A 94 22.34 8.57 45.15
N ASP A 95 21.44 9.22 45.89
CA ASP A 95 20.29 9.89 45.28
C ASP A 95 20.48 11.41 45.12
N LEU A 96 21.35 12.05 45.90
CA LEU A 96 21.74 13.46 45.71
C LEU A 96 22.70 13.65 44.52
N LEU A 97 23.60 12.69 44.27
CA LEU A 97 24.51 12.70 43.12
C LEU A 97 23.77 12.52 41.78
N LYS A 98 22.66 11.77 41.77
CA LYS A 98 21.80 11.61 40.59
C LYS A 98 21.10 12.92 40.21
N LEU A 99 20.65 13.70 41.19
CA LEU A 99 19.94 14.98 40.96
C LEU A 99 20.82 16.03 40.25
N ASN A 100 22.09 16.10 40.61
CA ASN A 100 23.03 17.03 39.99
C ASN A 100 23.45 16.60 38.57
N GLN A 101 23.54 15.28 38.32
CA GLN A 101 23.79 14.73 36.97
C GLN A 101 22.63 14.97 35.99
N LEU A 102 21.37 14.95 36.46
CA LEU A 102 20.19 15.18 35.64
C LEU A 102 20.05 16.63 35.13
N LYS A 103 20.48 17.61 35.93
CA LYS A 103 20.46 19.04 35.52
C LYS A 103 21.60 19.41 34.57
N PHE A 104 22.76 18.74 34.64
CA PHE A 104 23.99 19.15 33.96
C PHE A 104 24.25 18.54 32.56
N ARG A 105 23.40 17.62 32.07
CA ARG A 105 23.65 16.93 30.79
C ARG A 105 22.38 16.76 29.94
N LYS A 106 21.68 17.86 29.62
CA LYS A 106 20.62 17.83 28.59
C LYS A 106 21.26 17.56 27.23
N LYS A 107 20.95 16.40 26.64
CA LYS A 107 21.35 16.11 25.26
C LYS A 107 20.67 17.03 24.27
N LYS A 108 21.39 17.43 23.23
CA LYS A 108 20.79 18.21 22.13
C LYS A 108 19.91 17.27 21.31
N LEU A 109 18.61 17.44 21.43
CA LEU A 109 17.60 16.64 20.74
C LEU A 109 16.68 17.54 19.93
N ARG A 110 16.22 17.06 18.78
CA ARG A 110 15.31 17.78 17.89
C ARG A 110 14.04 16.97 17.64
N PHE A 111 12.91 17.64 17.73
CA PHE A 111 11.63 17.10 17.29
C PHE A 111 11.51 17.22 15.76
N GLY A 112 11.13 16.16 15.07
CA GLY A 112 11.04 16.13 13.62
C GLY A 112 10.10 15.04 13.10
N ARG A 113 9.86 15.00 11.79
CA ARG A 113 9.05 13.94 11.19
C ARG A 113 9.75 12.59 11.32
N SER A 114 9.03 11.62 11.88
CA SER A 114 9.51 10.26 12.06
C SER A 114 9.20 9.39 10.85
N ARG A 115 10.02 8.37 10.61
CA ARG A 115 9.73 7.28 9.66
C ARG A 115 8.90 6.16 10.30
N ILE A 116 8.79 6.16 11.63
CA ILE A 116 8.05 5.17 12.43
C ILE A 116 6.61 5.64 12.63
N HIS A 117 6.42 6.81 13.23
CA HIS A 117 5.07 7.33 13.51
C HIS A 117 5.09 8.85 13.60
N GLU A 118 4.33 9.53 12.73
CA GLU A 118 4.15 11.00 12.61
C GLU A 118 5.37 11.86 12.95
N TRP A 119 5.65 12.00 14.24
CA TRP A 119 6.74 12.76 14.82
C TRP A 119 7.64 11.91 15.71
N GLY A 120 8.93 12.21 15.70
CA GLY A 120 9.96 11.50 16.45
C GLY A 120 10.96 12.46 17.08
N LEU A 121 11.82 11.91 17.92
CA LEU A 121 12.89 12.64 18.59
C LEU A 121 14.23 12.19 18.01
N PHE A 122 15.06 13.13 17.58
CA PHE A 122 16.33 12.87 16.89
C PHE A 122 17.52 13.43 17.66
N ALA A 123 18.64 12.72 17.66
CA ALA A 123 19.87 13.19 18.27
C ALA A 123 20.52 14.28 17.41
N MET A 124 20.91 15.42 18.00
CA MET A 124 21.66 16.48 17.30
C MET A 124 23.16 16.44 17.64
N GLU A 125 23.56 15.50 18.48
CA GLU A 125 24.94 15.24 18.88
C GLU A 125 25.13 13.74 19.10
N PRO A 126 26.34 13.18 18.92
CA PRO A 126 26.57 11.76 19.15
C PRO A 126 26.37 11.43 20.64
N ILE A 127 25.63 10.36 20.91
CA ILE A 127 25.35 9.87 22.27
C ILE A 127 26.05 8.52 22.44
N ALA A 128 26.87 8.37 23.49
CA ALA A 128 27.56 7.09 23.75
C ALA A 128 26.57 6.04 24.25
N ALA A 129 26.94 4.75 24.23
CA ALA A 129 26.15 3.71 24.89
C ALA A 129 26.10 3.94 26.41
N ASP A 130 24.98 3.53 27.04
CA ASP A 130 24.70 3.66 28.48
C ASP A 130 24.72 5.09 29.01
N GLU A 131 24.43 6.05 28.14
CA GLU A 131 24.36 7.46 28.48
C GLU A 131 22.90 7.92 28.63
N MET A 132 22.67 8.83 29.58
CA MET A 132 21.36 9.44 29.74
C MET A 132 21.00 10.28 28.51
N VAL A 133 19.81 10.04 27.95
CA VAL A 133 19.27 10.77 26.81
C VAL A 133 18.33 11.88 27.26
N ILE A 134 17.24 11.53 27.95
CA ILE A 134 16.21 12.47 28.40
C ILE A 134 15.35 11.87 29.53
N GLU A 135 14.88 12.71 30.45
CA GLU A 135 13.85 12.35 31.44
C GLU A 135 12.46 12.40 30.80
N TYR A 136 11.60 11.44 31.08
CA TYR A 136 10.19 11.49 30.67
C TYR A 136 9.39 12.29 31.72
N VAL A 137 8.97 13.51 31.35
CA VAL A 137 8.32 14.44 32.26
C VAL A 137 6.82 14.51 31.96
N GLY A 138 6.00 14.45 33.00
CA GLY A 138 4.55 14.62 32.95
C GLY A 138 3.96 14.71 34.37
N GLN A 139 2.64 14.68 34.47
CA GLN A 139 1.95 14.73 35.77
C GLN A 139 1.77 13.32 36.36
N ASN A 140 2.16 13.14 37.62
CA ASN A 140 1.90 11.89 38.34
C ASN A 140 0.41 11.77 38.69
N ILE A 141 -0.23 10.71 38.23
CA ILE A 141 -1.65 10.41 38.42
C ILE A 141 -1.84 8.93 38.78
N ARG A 142 -2.97 8.63 39.43
CA ARG A 142 -3.41 7.24 39.72
C ARG A 142 -4.15 6.64 38.53
N GLN A 143 -4.23 5.31 38.46
CA GLN A 143 -4.91 4.58 37.37
C GLN A 143 -6.34 5.09 37.09
N MET A 144 -7.18 5.24 38.11
CA MET A 144 -8.56 5.75 37.91
C MET A 144 -8.59 7.14 37.25
N VAL A 145 -7.62 8.01 37.56
CA VAL A 145 -7.53 9.35 36.96
C VAL A 145 -7.04 9.24 35.52
N ALA A 146 -6.12 8.31 35.22
CA ALA A 146 -5.66 8.05 33.86
C ALA A 146 -6.82 7.58 32.97
N ASP A 147 -7.64 6.63 33.44
CA ASP A 147 -8.79 6.12 32.69
C ASP A 147 -9.84 7.21 32.41
N MET A 148 -10.11 8.07 33.42
CA MET A 148 -11.00 9.23 33.23
C MET A 148 -10.42 10.24 32.24
N ARG A 149 -9.11 10.49 32.28
CA ARG A 149 -8.44 11.45 31.39
C ARG A 149 -8.37 10.96 29.97
N GLU A 150 -8.11 9.68 29.74
CA GLU A 150 -8.08 9.08 28.41
C GLU A 150 -9.45 9.22 27.72
N LYS A 151 -10.54 8.88 28.43
CA LYS A 151 -11.92 9.11 27.94
C LYS A 151 -12.18 10.58 27.60
N ARG A 152 -11.71 11.51 28.44
CA ARG A 152 -11.85 12.94 28.21
C ARG A 152 -11.03 13.42 27.01
N TYR A 153 -9.79 12.95 26.85
CA TYR A 153 -8.94 13.32 25.72
C TYR A 153 -9.54 12.84 24.39
N VAL A 154 -10.13 11.65 24.37
CA VAL A 154 -10.89 11.15 23.20
C VAL A 154 -12.09 12.05 22.89
N GLN A 155 -12.86 12.48 23.91
CA GLN A 155 -13.99 13.39 23.73
C GLN A 155 -13.58 14.79 23.27
N GLU A 156 -12.44 15.29 23.74
CA GLU A 156 -11.84 16.56 23.32
C GLU A 156 -11.17 16.48 21.93
N GLY A 157 -11.13 15.29 21.31
CA GLY A 157 -10.52 15.08 20.00
C GLY A 157 -8.98 15.02 20.01
N ILE A 158 -8.37 14.84 21.18
CA ILE A 158 -6.92 14.65 21.33
C ILE A 158 -6.62 13.19 20.94
N GLY A 159 -6.17 12.99 19.70
CA GLY A 159 -5.99 11.68 19.08
C GLY A 159 -4.86 10.79 19.63
N SER A 160 -4.08 11.24 20.63
CA SER A 160 -3.02 10.44 21.25
C SER A 160 -2.87 10.77 22.74
N SER A 161 -3.02 9.77 23.61
CA SER A 161 -2.72 9.85 25.04
C SER A 161 -1.26 9.46 25.30
N TYR A 162 -0.55 10.28 26.09
CA TYR A 162 0.87 10.05 26.42
C TYR A 162 1.00 9.66 27.89
N LEU A 163 0.66 8.39 28.18
CA LEU A 163 0.64 7.82 29.53
C LEU A 163 1.79 6.82 29.69
N PHE A 164 2.64 7.03 30.68
CA PHE A 164 3.73 6.10 31.01
C PHE A 164 3.50 5.50 32.41
N ARG A 165 3.19 4.20 32.47
CA ARG A 165 3.00 3.48 33.73
C ARG A 165 4.36 3.21 34.41
N VAL A 166 4.53 3.71 35.63
CA VAL A 166 5.74 3.52 36.43
C VAL A 166 5.62 2.26 37.30
N ASP A 167 4.46 2.07 37.91
CA ASP A 167 4.08 0.93 38.74
C ASP A 167 2.55 0.77 38.77
N HIS A 168 2.01 -0.06 39.68
CA HIS A 168 0.56 -0.29 39.79
C HIS A 168 -0.25 0.93 40.23
N ASP A 169 0.37 1.88 40.95
CA ASP A 169 -0.33 3.01 41.58
C ASP A 169 -0.01 4.36 40.92
N THR A 170 1.06 4.41 40.13
CA THR A 170 1.64 5.64 39.58
C THR A 170 1.78 5.58 38.06
N ILE A 171 1.14 6.52 37.39
CA ILE A 171 1.24 6.76 35.94
C ILE A 171 1.66 8.21 35.71
N ILE A 172 2.58 8.43 34.78
CA ILE A 172 3.01 9.77 34.37
C ILE A 172 2.25 10.16 33.10
N ASP A 173 1.41 11.18 33.18
CA ASP A 173 0.65 11.74 32.05
C ASP A 173 1.36 12.96 31.45
N ALA A 174 1.93 12.78 30.26
CA ALA A 174 2.62 13.80 29.49
C ALA A 174 1.73 14.45 28.40
N THR A 175 0.43 14.16 28.38
CA THR A 175 -0.47 14.55 27.29
C THR A 175 -0.61 16.05 27.16
N LYS A 176 -0.90 16.75 28.27
CA LYS A 176 -1.00 18.22 28.29
C LYS A 176 0.23 18.93 28.86
N CYS A 177 0.98 18.28 29.75
CA CYS A 177 2.09 18.89 30.50
C CYS A 177 3.43 18.11 30.36
N GLY A 178 3.73 17.62 29.15
CA GLY A 178 4.92 16.80 28.88
C GLY A 178 6.10 17.54 28.23
N ASN A 179 7.30 16.96 28.33
CA ASN A 179 8.47 17.41 27.56
C ASN A 179 8.60 16.62 26.23
N LEU A 180 9.69 16.84 25.49
CA LEU A 180 9.92 16.20 24.18
C LEU A 180 9.99 14.67 24.23
N ALA A 181 10.23 14.06 25.39
CA ALA A 181 10.32 12.61 25.54
C ALA A 181 9.01 11.88 25.18
N ARG A 182 7.86 12.56 25.22
CA ARG A 182 6.57 11.99 24.82
C ARG A 182 6.50 11.57 23.36
N PHE A 183 7.40 12.07 22.52
CA PHE A 183 7.46 11.78 21.08
C PHE A 183 8.51 10.73 20.71
N ILE A 184 9.10 10.04 21.69
CA ILE A 184 10.03 8.95 21.41
C ILE A 184 9.20 7.73 21.02
N ASN A 185 9.43 7.21 19.82
CA ASN A 185 8.63 6.12 19.26
C ASN A 185 9.03 4.74 19.76
N HIS A 186 8.11 3.79 19.60
CA HIS A 186 8.36 2.39 19.86
C HIS A 186 9.20 1.73 18.75
N CYS A 187 10.15 0.89 19.12
CA CYS A 187 10.84 -0.01 18.19
C CYS A 187 11.07 -1.37 18.87
N CYS A 188 10.91 -2.47 18.13
CA CYS A 188 11.19 -3.83 18.62
C CYS A 188 12.70 -4.11 18.74
N THR A 189 13.54 -3.35 18.03
CA THR A 189 15.00 -3.33 18.18
C THR A 189 15.46 -1.91 18.55
N PRO A 190 15.12 -1.42 19.76
CA PRO A 190 15.31 -0.02 20.12
C PRO A 190 16.77 0.29 20.39
N ASN A 191 17.16 1.54 20.12
CA ASN A 191 18.47 2.08 20.50
C ASN A 191 18.51 2.64 21.93
N CYS A 192 17.37 2.75 22.62
CA CYS A 192 17.28 3.17 24.02
C CYS A 192 16.45 2.21 24.90
N TYR A 193 16.64 2.34 26.22
CA TYR A 193 15.82 1.68 27.24
C TYR A 193 15.37 2.68 28.31
N ALA A 194 14.20 2.43 28.91
CA ALA A 194 13.69 3.23 30.01
C ALA A 194 14.08 2.62 31.37
N LYS A 195 14.48 3.47 32.31
CA LYS A 195 14.82 3.10 33.69
C LYS A 195 14.06 3.99 34.67
N VAL A 196 13.40 3.38 35.64
CA VAL A 196 12.78 4.10 36.76
C VAL A 196 13.86 4.38 37.81
N ILE A 197 13.98 5.64 38.21
CA ILE A 197 14.87 6.09 39.28
C ILE A 197 14.06 6.80 40.35
N THR A 198 14.37 6.56 41.62
CA THR A 198 13.75 7.26 42.74
C THR A 198 14.65 8.42 43.14
N ILE A 199 14.06 9.62 43.24
CA ILE A 199 14.75 10.84 43.63
C ILE A 199 13.83 11.60 44.58
N GLU A 200 14.31 11.96 45.77
CA GLU A 200 13.51 12.69 46.78
C GLU A 200 12.15 12.00 47.05
N SER A 201 12.15 10.67 47.13
CA SER A 201 10.94 9.84 47.31
C SER A 201 9.91 9.91 46.16
N GLN A 202 10.27 10.49 45.01
CA GLN A 202 9.47 10.48 43.79
C GLN A 202 10.09 9.58 42.72
N LYS A 203 9.28 8.70 42.13
CA LYS A 203 9.70 7.86 41.01
C LYS A 203 9.68 8.67 39.72
N LYS A 204 10.78 8.64 38.98
CA LYS A 204 10.97 9.31 37.69
C LYS A 204 11.40 8.29 36.64
N ILE A 205 11.04 8.54 35.39
CA ILE A 205 11.44 7.70 34.26
C ILE A 205 12.52 8.43 33.48
N VAL A 206 13.63 7.74 33.24
CA VAL A 206 14.76 8.26 32.45
C VAL A 206 15.09 7.31 31.32
N ILE A 207 15.29 7.86 30.13
CA ILE A 207 15.67 7.13 28.93
C ILE A 207 17.20 7.14 28.80
N TYR A 208 17.79 5.96 28.67
CA TYR A 208 19.22 5.74 28.47
C TYR A 208 19.47 5.11 27.10
N SER A 209 20.60 5.42 26.46
CA SER A 209 21.03 4.77 25.23
C SER A 209 21.52 3.34 25.52
N LYS A 210 21.11 2.39 24.68
CA LYS A 210 21.57 0.99 24.71
C LYS A 210 22.85 0.79 23.90
N GLN A 211 23.03 1.62 22.89
CA GLN A 211 24.15 1.59 21.94
C GLN A 211 24.54 3.02 21.57
N PRO A 212 25.71 3.25 20.93
CA PRO A 212 26.06 4.58 20.43
C PRO A 212 25.02 5.05 19.40
N ILE A 213 24.57 6.31 19.50
CA ILE A 213 23.58 6.92 18.62
C ILE A 213 24.27 8.05 17.85
N GLY A 214 24.17 8.00 16.52
CA GLY A 214 24.70 9.01 15.61
C GLY A 214 23.89 10.31 15.58
N VAL A 215 24.44 11.34 14.95
CA VAL A 215 23.70 12.59 14.68
C VAL A 215 22.58 12.31 13.66
N ASP A 216 21.42 12.93 13.88
CA ASP A 216 20.16 12.75 13.14
C ASP A 216 19.57 11.33 13.18
N GLU A 217 20.05 10.46 14.07
CA GLU A 217 19.39 9.18 14.35
C GLU A 217 18.18 9.36 15.27
N GLU A 218 17.12 8.62 14.98
CA GLU A 218 15.87 8.64 15.75
C GLU A 218 16.02 7.86 17.06
N ILE A 219 15.67 8.48 18.18
CA ILE A 219 15.60 7.87 19.50
C ILE A 219 14.35 7.00 19.56
N THR A 220 14.51 5.74 19.96
CA THR A 220 13.42 4.77 20.08
C THR A 220 13.57 3.90 21.33
N TYR A 221 12.48 3.51 21.97
CA TYR A 221 12.52 2.57 23.11
C TYR A 221 11.41 1.52 23.03
N ASP A 222 11.60 0.42 23.75
CA ASP A 222 10.56 -0.61 23.85
C ASP A 222 9.49 -0.17 24.85
N TYR A 223 8.23 -0.06 24.40
CA TYR A 223 7.09 0.33 25.23
C TYR A 223 6.68 -0.78 26.20
N LYS A 224 7.23 -1.99 26.06
CA LYS A 224 6.98 -3.14 26.92
C LYS A 224 5.49 -3.35 27.16
N PHE A 225 4.71 -3.33 26.09
CA PHE A 225 3.31 -3.72 26.14
C PHE A 225 3.23 -5.10 26.83
N PRO A 226 2.32 -5.30 27.80
CA PRO A 226 2.12 -6.61 28.39
C PRO A 226 1.89 -7.60 27.25
N LEU A 227 2.67 -8.68 27.24
CA LEU A 227 2.50 -9.75 26.28
C LEU A 227 1.08 -10.27 26.48
N GLU A 228 0.21 -10.08 25.49
CA GLU A 228 -1.06 -10.79 25.46
C GLU A 228 -0.73 -12.29 25.56
N ASP A 229 -1.41 -13.02 26.45
CA ASP A 229 -1.21 -14.47 26.62
C ASP A 229 -1.49 -15.26 25.33
N ASN A 230 -2.03 -14.58 24.30
CA ASN A 230 -2.06 -15.03 22.92
C ASN A 230 -0.82 -14.53 22.14
N LYS A 231 0.33 -15.16 22.38
CA LYS A 231 1.47 -15.03 21.47
C LYS A 231 1.18 -15.77 20.17
N ILE A 232 1.17 -15.06 19.05
CA ILE A 232 1.15 -15.66 17.70
C ILE A 232 2.55 -16.19 17.38
N PRO A 233 2.80 -17.51 17.24
CA PRO A 233 4.14 -17.99 16.89
C PRO A 233 4.31 -18.02 15.37
N LEU A 234 5.40 -17.42 14.89
CA LEU A 234 5.98 -17.73 13.59
C LEU A 234 6.49 -19.17 13.60
N GLY A 235 5.89 -20.03 12.77
CA GLY A 235 6.37 -21.38 12.49
C GLY A 235 5.46 -22.49 13.00
N ALA A 236 4.40 -22.81 12.26
CA ALA A 236 3.73 -24.11 12.31
C ALA A 236 2.87 -24.29 11.05
N LEU A 237 3.51 -24.69 9.96
CA LEU A 237 2.90 -25.10 8.70
C LEU A 237 2.49 -26.58 8.73
N GLY A 238 2.01 -27.10 9.86
CA GLY A 238 1.65 -28.51 9.96
C GLY A 238 1.16 -28.94 11.32
N GLN A 239 -0.16 -28.84 11.55
CA GLN A 239 -1.02 -29.72 12.37
C GLN A 239 -2.29 -28.95 12.74
N TRP A 240 -3.27 -28.95 11.83
CA TRP A 240 -4.66 -28.58 12.09
C TRP A 240 -5.57 -29.79 11.81
N LEU A 241 -5.20 -30.94 12.37
CA LEU A 241 -6.10 -32.07 12.54
C LEU A 241 -6.09 -32.38 14.02
N GLN A 242 -7.28 -32.33 14.62
CA GLN A 242 -7.62 -32.68 16.01
C GLN A 242 -7.26 -31.63 17.08
N LEU A 243 -8.24 -30.78 17.42
CA LEU A 243 -8.88 -30.77 18.75
C LEU A 243 -10.09 -29.81 18.74
N GLY A 244 -11.19 -30.30 19.30
CA GLY A 244 -12.56 -29.87 19.06
C GLY A 244 -12.93 -28.49 19.61
N MET A 245 -13.86 -27.86 18.89
CA MET A 245 -14.46 -26.58 19.21
C MET A 245 -15.37 -26.69 20.45
N ALA A 246 -15.13 -25.86 21.44
CA ALA A 246 -16.20 -25.34 22.28
C ALA A 246 -16.77 -24.11 21.56
N GLU A 247 -18.02 -24.23 21.10
CA GLU A 247 -18.78 -23.15 20.47
C GLU A 247 -18.87 -21.93 21.38
N SER A 248 -18.33 -20.80 20.92
CA SER A 248 -18.67 -19.48 21.46
C SER A 248 -19.21 -18.60 20.33
N ALA A 249 -20.44 -18.10 20.53
CA ALA A 249 -21.19 -17.10 19.77
C ALA A 249 -20.86 -16.97 18.25
N GLN A 250 -21.64 -17.66 17.40
CA GLN A 250 -21.50 -17.65 15.94
C GLN A 250 -21.51 -16.22 15.36
N ALA A 251 -20.35 -15.76 14.89
CA ALA A 251 -20.24 -14.61 14.00
C ALA A 251 -21.13 -14.82 12.76
N PRO A 252 -21.77 -13.77 12.22
CA PRO A 252 -22.67 -13.90 11.08
C PRO A 252 -21.93 -14.51 9.88
N LYS A 253 -22.51 -15.59 9.36
CA LYS A 253 -22.03 -16.32 8.19
C LYS A 253 -22.37 -15.54 6.91
N LEU A 254 -21.35 -15.14 6.14
CA LEU A 254 -21.45 -14.22 5.01
C LEU A 254 -21.53 -14.92 3.65
N VAL A 255 -22.14 -14.23 2.69
CA VAL A 255 -22.22 -14.63 1.27
C VAL A 255 -21.44 -13.63 0.43
N TYR A 256 -20.43 -14.09 -0.29
CA TYR A 256 -19.62 -13.27 -1.18
C TYR A 256 -19.92 -13.63 -2.63
N LEU A 257 -19.98 -12.63 -3.50
CA LEU A 257 -20.01 -12.80 -4.95
C LEU A 257 -18.73 -12.24 -5.58
N VAL A 258 -18.05 -13.04 -6.40
CA VAL A 258 -16.94 -12.59 -7.25
C VAL A 258 -17.39 -12.65 -8.70
N THR A 259 -17.56 -11.51 -9.36
CA THR A 259 -17.79 -11.46 -10.81
C THR A 259 -16.45 -11.50 -11.54
N GLY A 260 -16.32 -12.24 -12.65
CA GLY A 260 -15.03 -12.43 -13.31
C GLY A 260 -14.13 -13.38 -12.52
N GLY A 261 -14.72 -14.28 -11.73
CA GLY A 261 -14.00 -15.15 -10.80
C GLY A 261 -13.21 -16.29 -11.47
N CYS A 262 -13.38 -16.52 -12.77
CA CYS A 262 -12.54 -17.42 -13.56
C CYS A 262 -11.41 -16.68 -14.31
N GLY A 263 -11.37 -15.36 -14.22
CA GLY A 263 -10.28 -14.55 -14.78
C GLY A 263 -8.99 -14.63 -13.95
N PHE A 264 -7.88 -14.13 -14.50
CA PHE A 264 -6.55 -14.17 -13.87
C PHE A 264 -6.54 -13.66 -12.43
N LEU A 265 -7.07 -12.46 -12.15
CA LEU A 265 -7.16 -11.95 -10.78
C LEU A 265 -8.29 -12.62 -9.99
N GLY A 266 -9.45 -12.84 -10.62
CA GLY A 266 -10.65 -13.36 -9.96
C GLY A 266 -10.43 -14.73 -9.33
N GLU A 267 -9.71 -15.62 -10.02
CA GLU A 267 -9.36 -16.95 -9.49
C GLU A 267 -8.51 -16.87 -8.22
N HIS A 268 -7.57 -15.93 -8.16
CA HIS A 268 -6.76 -15.69 -6.97
C HIS A 268 -7.59 -15.09 -5.83
N VAL A 269 -8.54 -14.19 -6.13
CA VAL A 269 -9.49 -13.66 -5.14
C VAL A 269 -10.36 -14.78 -4.57
N VAL A 270 -10.87 -15.67 -5.43
CA VAL A 270 -11.69 -16.83 -5.01
C VAL A 270 -10.91 -17.73 -4.06
N ARG A 271 -9.70 -18.15 -4.42
CA ARG A 271 -8.86 -18.98 -3.54
C ARG A 271 -8.52 -18.25 -2.24
N MET A 272 -8.19 -16.96 -2.32
CA MET A 272 -7.86 -16.19 -1.13
C MET A 272 -9.05 -16.01 -0.18
N LEU A 273 -10.28 -15.86 -0.70
CA LEU A 273 -11.49 -15.84 0.12
C LEU A 273 -11.69 -17.16 0.86
N LEU A 274 -11.58 -18.29 0.16
CA LEU A 274 -11.73 -19.63 0.75
C LEU A 274 -10.68 -19.91 1.83
N GLU A 275 -9.45 -19.45 1.64
CA GLU A 275 -8.37 -19.65 2.59
C GLU A 275 -8.41 -18.68 3.79
N ARG A 276 -8.83 -17.42 3.57
CA ARG A 276 -8.56 -16.34 4.52
C ARG A 276 -9.80 -15.73 5.14
N GLU A 277 -11.01 -15.93 4.62
CA GLU A 277 -12.24 -15.35 5.20
C GLU A 277 -13.01 -16.38 6.06
N PRO A 278 -12.82 -16.40 7.39
CA PRO A 278 -13.44 -17.41 8.26
C PRO A 278 -14.96 -17.25 8.40
N ARG A 279 -15.51 -16.08 8.08
CA ARG A 279 -16.97 -15.85 8.12
C ARG A 279 -17.68 -16.33 6.86
N LEU A 280 -16.95 -16.77 5.84
CA LEU A 280 -17.51 -17.13 4.54
C LEU A 280 -18.34 -18.42 4.66
N ARG A 281 -19.64 -18.32 4.35
CA ARG A 281 -20.55 -19.47 4.27
C ARG A 281 -20.79 -19.89 2.83
N GLU A 282 -20.99 -18.93 1.95
CA GLU A 282 -21.21 -19.17 0.53
C GLU A 282 -20.31 -18.25 -0.30
N LEU A 283 -19.64 -18.82 -1.28
CA LEU A 283 -18.89 -18.10 -2.29
C LEU A 283 -19.52 -18.34 -3.67
N ARG A 284 -20.03 -17.27 -4.27
CA ARG A 284 -20.57 -17.28 -5.62
C ARG A 284 -19.53 -16.81 -6.62
N ILE A 285 -19.33 -17.60 -7.65
CA ILE A 285 -18.40 -17.30 -8.75
C ILE A 285 -19.24 -17.04 -9.99
N PHE A 286 -19.29 -15.79 -10.44
CA PHE A 286 -20.03 -15.39 -11.63
C PHE A 286 -19.05 -15.09 -12.76
N ASP A 287 -19.14 -15.82 -13.86
CA ASP A 287 -18.25 -15.61 -15.02
C ASP A 287 -18.93 -15.96 -16.34
N LEU A 288 -18.47 -15.36 -17.43
CA LEU A 288 -18.94 -15.66 -18.79
C LEU A 288 -18.55 -17.09 -19.19
N HIS A 289 -17.38 -17.53 -18.74
CA HIS A 289 -16.85 -18.86 -19.01
C HIS A 289 -16.42 -19.52 -17.70
N LEU A 290 -17.17 -20.54 -17.29
CA LEU A 290 -16.83 -21.31 -16.09
C LEU A 290 -15.64 -22.23 -16.37
N SER A 291 -14.68 -22.22 -15.45
CA SER A 291 -13.50 -23.07 -15.51
C SER A 291 -13.71 -24.39 -14.75
N PRO A 292 -13.22 -25.54 -15.26
CA PRO A 292 -13.37 -26.84 -14.61
C PRO A 292 -12.81 -26.92 -13.18
N TRP A 293 -11.77 -26.13 -12.87
CA TRP A 293 -11.14 -26.12 -11.55
C TRP A 293 -12.09 -25.71 -10.41
N ILE A 294 -13.24 -25.08 -10.72
CA ILE A 294 -14.23 -24.72 -9.70
C ILE A 294 -14.86 -25.98 -9.07
N GLU A 295 -14.97 -27.08 -9.81
CA GLU A 295 -15.55 -28.32 -9.29
C GLU A 295 -14.73 -28.87 -8.11
N GLU A 296 -13.40 -28.70 -8.15
CA GLU A 296 -12.49 -29.11 -7.08
C GLU A 296 -12.77 -28.34 -5.77
N LEU A 297 -13.27 -27.10 -5.86
CA LEU A 297 -13.55 -26.26 -4.70
C LEU A 297 -14.86 -26.62 -3.97
N LYS A 298 -15.77 -27.35 -4.61
CA LYS A 298 -17.09 -27.66 -4.04
C LYS A 298 -17.04 -28.66 -2.87
N THR A 299 -15.88 -29.25 -2.63
CA THR A 299 -15.66 -30.28 -1.60
C THR A 299 -15.36 -29.69 -0.21
N GLY A 300 -15.13 -28.37 -0.12
CA GLY A 300 -14.78 -27.69 1.12
C GLY A 300 -15.96 -27.39 2.05
N PRO A 301 -15.68 -26.85 3.26
CA PRO A 301 -16.69 -26.48 4.25
C PRO A 301 -17.53 -25.25 3.85
N VAL A 302 -17.08 -24.49 2.85
CA VAL A 302 -17.78 -23.32 2.28
C VAL A 302 -18.59 -23.78 1.06
N GLN A 303 -19.85 -23.36 0.98
CA GLN A 303 -20.66 -23.63 -0.20
C GLN A 303 -20.14 -22.80 -1.39
N VAL A 304 -19.62 -23.46 -2.43
CA VAL A 304 -19.17 -22.80 -3.66
C VAL A 304 -20.22 -22.94 -4.76
N THR A 305 -20.78 -21.82 -5.22
CA THR A 305 -21.81 -21.77 -6.25
C THR A 305 -21.24 -21.15 -7.52
N ALA A 306 -21.09 -21.95 -8.59
CA ALA A 306 -20.70 -21.46 -9.91
C ALA A 306 -21.93 -20.96 -10.68
N ILE A 307 -21.85 -19.76 -11.24
CA ILE A 307 -22.94 -19.10 -11.98
C ILE A 307 -22.38 -18.65 -13.31
N GLN A 308 -22.79 -19.30 -14.40
CA GLN A 308 -22.44 -18.83 -15.73
C GLN A 308 -23.35 -17.66 -16.10
N GLY A 309 -22.76 -16.54 -16.52
CA GLY A 309 -23.53 -15.40 -17.01
C GLY A 309 -22.67 -14.25 -17.53
N ASP A 310 -23.31 -13.36 -18.27
CA ASP A 310 -22.69 -12.19 -18.89
C ASP A 310 -22.98 -10.93 -18.06
N VAL A 311 -21.92 -10.25 -17.61
CA VAL A 311 -22.04 -8.99 -16.85
C VAL A 311 -22.77 -7.90 -17.63
N THR A 312 -22.84 -8.00 -18.96
CA THR A 312 -23.59 -7.06 -19.81
C THR A 312 -25.11 -7.27 -19.75
N GLN A 313 -25.58 -8.39 -19.21
CA GLN A 313 -26.99 -8.74 -19.03
C GLN A 313 -27.45 -8.43 -17.59
N ALA A 314 -28.25 -7.38 -17.44
CA ALA A 314 -28.65 -6.87 -16.12
C ALA A 314 -29.42 -7.90 -15.26
N GLN A 315 -30.25 -8.74 -15.88
CA GLN A 315 -31.04 -9.76 -15.16
C GLN A 315 -30.17 -10.86 -14.57
N GLU A 316 -29.16 -11.34 -15.31
CA GLU A 316 -28.23 -12.36 -14.85
C GLU A 316 -27.36 -11.84 -13.69
N VAL A 317 -26.90 -10.58 -13.80
CA VAL A 317 -26.16 -9.91 -12.72
C VAL A 317 -27.03 -9.76 -11.47
N ALA A 318 -28.28 -9.29 -11.62
CA ALA A 318 -29.20 -9.15 -10.50
C ALA A 318 -29.48 -10.49 -9.80
N ALA A 319 -29.65 -11.57 -10.56
CA ALA A 319 -29.83 -12.92 -10.00
C ALA A 319 -28.60 -13.39 -9.21
N ALA A 320 -27.39 -13.14 -9.72
CA ALA A 320 -26.15 -13.50 -9.03
C ALA A 320 -25.93 -12.70 -7.73
N VAL A 321 -26.26 -11.41 -7.74
CA VAL A 321 -26.09 -10.48 -6.61
C VAL A 321 -27.15 -10.67 -5.53
N ALA A 322 -28.33 -11.20 -5.86
CA ALA A 322 -29.44 -11.34 -4.92
C ALA A 322 -29.07 -12.15 -3.67
N GLY A 323 -29.08 -11.53 -2.48
CA GLY A 323 -28.72 -12.16 -1.21
C GLY A 323 -27.21 -12.22 -0.93
N ALA A 324 -26.36 -11.66 -1.79
CA ALA A 324 -24.95 -11.45 -1.48
C ALA A 324 -24.79 -10.33 -0.44
N HIS A 325 -23.86 -10.53 0.50
CA HIS A 325 -23.48 -9.51 1.47
C HIS A 325 -22.45 -8.56 0.88
N VAL A 326 -21.45 -9.12 0.19
CA VAL A 326 -20.36 -8.38 -0.46
C VAL A 326 -20.21 -8.83 -1.90
N VAL A 327 -20.04 -7.86 -2.80
CA VAL A 327 -19.68 -8.09 -4.21
C VAL A 327 -18.26 -7.62 -4.45
N ILE A 328 -17.41 -8.50 -4.96
CA ILE A 328 -16.09 -8.18 -5.47
C ILE A 328 -16.13 -8.24 -7.00
N HIS A 329 -16.09 -7.07 -7.63
CA HIS A 329 -16.23 -6.91 -9.06
C HIS A 329 -14.87 -6.90 -9.77
N THR A 330 -14.36 -8.09 -10.12
CA THR A 330 -13.12 -8.26 -10.92
C THR A 330 -13.40 -8.40 -12.43
N ALA A 331 -14.65 -8.59 -12.84
CA ALA A 331 -15.03 -8.71 -14.25
C ALA A 331 -14.66 -7.44 -15.01
N GLY A 332 -13.87 -7.61 -16.06
CA GLY A 332 -13.45 -6.54 -16.93
C GLY A 332 -12.68 -7.09 -18.12
N LEU A 333 -12.86 -6.44 -19.26
CA LEU A 333 -12.13 -6.73 -20.48
C LEU A 333 -11.00 -5.71 -20.62
N VAL A 334 -9.77 -6.19 -20.48
CA VAL A 334 -8.56 -5.41 -20.74
C VAL A 334 -7.92 -5.99 -21.99
N ASP A 335 -7.87 -5.19 -23.05
CA ASP A 335 -7.24 -5.58 -24.30
C ASP A 335 -6.37 -4.43 -24.84
N VAL A 336 -5.07 -4.68 -24.79
CA VAL A 336 -4.02 -3.75 -25.21
C VAL A 336 -3.49 -4.05 -26.61
N PHE A 337 -3.95 -5.14 -27.22
CA PHE A 337 -3.51 -5.60 -28.55
C PHE A 337 -4.55 -5.33 -29.64
N GLY A 338 -5.76 -4.86 -29.27
CA GLY A 338 -6.83 -4.50 -30.20
C GLY A 338 -7.55 -5.71 -30.79
N ARG A 339 -7.64 -6.79 -30.02
CA ARG A 339 -8.47 -7.98 -30.32
C ARG A 339 -9.97 -7.71 -30.14
N ALA A 340 -10.35 -6.88 -29.19
CA ALA A 340 -11.72 -6.49 -28.88
C ALA A 340 -12.04 -5.10 -29.45
N SER A 341 -13.30 -4.88 -29.81
CA SER A 341 -13.74 -3.55 -30.23
C SER A 341 -13.88 -2.60 -29.04
N PRO A 342 -13.68 -1.28 -29.23
CA PRO A 342 -13.92 -0.28 -28.20
C PRO A 342 -15.33 -0.35 -27.60
N GLU A 343 -16.33 -0.68 -28.43
CA GLU A 343 -17.72 -0.84 -28.03
C GLU A 343 -17.89 -2.03 -27.08
N THR A 344 -17.25 -3.16 -27.37
CA THR A 344 -17.27 -4.33 -26.49
C THR A 344 -16.57 -4.04 -25.17
N ILE A 345 -15.40 -3.38 -25.20
CA ILE A 345 -14.69 -2.96 -23.98
C ILE A 345 -15.57 -2.02 -23.14
N HIS A 346 -16.24 -1.05 -23.77
CA HIS A 346 -17.16 -0.14 -23.08
C HIS A 346 -18.38 -0.88 -22.51
N LYS A 347 -18.98 -1.79 -23.29
CA LYS A 347 -20.13 -2.59 -22.85
C LYS A 347 -19.80 -3.43 -21.62
N VAL A 348 -18.64 -4.09 -21.60
CA VAL A 348 -18.20 -4.90 -20.46
C VAL A 348 -17.79 -4.02 -19.28
N ASN A 349 -16.87 -3.08 -19.49
CA ASN A 349 -16.25 -2.36 -18.37
C ASN A 349 -17.13 -1.24 -17.80
N VAL A 350 -17.97 -0.58 -18.59
CA VAL A 350 -18.80 0.54 -18.12
C VAL A 350 -20.22 0.07 -17.86
N ARG A 351 -20.89 -0.46 -18.89
CA ARG A 351 -22.28 -0.92 -18.74
C ARG A 351 -22.36 -2.15 -17.83
N GLY A 352 -21.41 -3.08 -17.89
CA GLY A 352 -21.34 -4.19 -16.95
C GLY A 352 -21.17 -3.74 -15.49
N THR A 353 -20.25 -2.80 -15.22
CA THR A 353 -20.11 -2.21 -13.89
C THR A 353 -21.38 -1.47 -13.44
N GLN A 354 -22.04 -0.74 -14.34
CA GLN A 354 -23.33 -0.12 -14.04
C GLN A 354 -24.39 -1.15 -13.65
N ASN A 355 -24.48 -2.27 -14.38
CA ASN A 355 -25.40 -3.37 -14.04
C ASN A 355 -25.13 -3.93 -12.64
N VAL A 356 -23.85 -4.08 -12.25
CA VAL A 356 -23.48 -4.55 -10.90
C VAL A 356 -23.91 -3.54 -9.82
N ILE A 357 -23.69 -2.25 -10.04
CA ILE A 357 -24.13 -1.19 -9.12
C ILE A 357 -25.67 -1.23 -8.96
N GLU A 358 -26.40 -1.25 -10.06
CA GLU A 358 -27.87 -1.28 -10.02
C GLU A 358 -28.40 -2.57 -9.39
N ALA A 359 -27.75 -3.70 -9.64
CA ALA A 359 -28.08 -4.97 -8.99
C ALA A 359 -27.91 -4.86 -7.46
N CYS A 360 -26.79 -4.33 -6.96
CA CYS A 360 -26.59 -4.12 -5.52
C CYS A 360 -27.70 -3.24 -4.92
N VAL A 361 -28.06 -2.15 -5.60
CA VAL A 361 -29.12 -1.24 -5.16
C VAL A 361 -30.48 -1.95 -5.13
N GLN A 362 -30.81 -2.74 -6.15
CA GLN A 362 -32.11 -3.43 -6.27
C GLN A 362 -32.25 -4.61 -5.30
N THR A 363 -31.17 -5.32 -5.01
CA THR A 363 -31.19 -6.53 -4.17
C THR A 363 -30.95 -6.25 -2.69
N GLY A 364 -30.42 -5.07 -2.35
CA GLY A 364 -30.09 -4.72 -0.96
C GLY A 364 -28.66 -5.05 -0.55
N THR A 365 -27.77 -5.41 -1.49
CA THR A 365 -26.36 -5.66 -1.21
C THR A 365 -25.64 -4.35 -0.93
N GLN A 366 -25.07 -4.23 0.28
CA GLN A 366 -24.51 -2.96 0.77
C GLN A 366 -23.04 -2.74 0.39
N PHE A 367 -22.29 -3.78 0.06
CA PHE A 367 -20.82 -3.69 -0.02
C PHE A 367 -20.32 -4.06 -1.41
N LEU A 368 -19.65 -3.12 -2.08
CA LEU A 368 -19.08 -3.31 -3.42
C LEU A 368 -17.59 -2.93 -3.46
N VAL A 369 -16.73 -3.91 -3.73
CA VAL A 369 -15.30 -3.70 -4.01
C VAL A 369 -15.08 -3.81 -5.51
N TYR A 370 -14.60 -2.75 -6.14
CA TYR A 370 -14.35 -2.67 -7.57
C TYR A 370 -12.87 -2.80 -7.91
N THR A 371 -12.54 -3.67 -8.86
CA THR A 371 -11.19 -3.72 -9.44
C THR A 371 -11.06 -2.71 -10.59
N SER A 372 -10.49 -1.55 -10.23
CA SER A 372 -10.03 -0.51 -11.14
C SER A 372 -8.63 -0.85 -11.70
N SER A 373 -7.90 0.14 -12.18
CA SER A 373 -6.56 0.00 -12.75
C SER A 373 -5.72 1.25 -12.52
N MET A 374 -4.41 1.08 -12.39
CA MET A 374 -3.44 2.18 -12.46
C MET A 374 -3.59 3.03 -13.73
N GLU A 375 -4.05 2.44 -14.84
CA GLU A 375 -4.27 3.13 -16.11
C GLU A 375 -5.33 4.25 -16.03
N VAL A 376 -6.17 4.27 -14.99
CA VAL A 376 -7.15 5.35 -14.74
C VAL A 376 -6.47 6.70 -14.53
N VAL A 377 -5.28 6.73 -13.92
CA VAL A 377 -4.51 7.97 -13.75
C VAL A 377 -3.47 8.21 -14.85
N GLY A 378 -3.13 7.14 -15.60
CA GLY A 378 -2.47 7.16 -16.92
C GLY A 378 -0.96 7.48 -16.95
N PRO A 379 -0.26 7.16 -18.07
CA PRO A 379 1.11 7.63 -18.41
C PRO A 379 1.15 9.09 -18.90
N ASN A 380 0.04 9.80 -18.77
CA ASN A 380 -0.40 10.65 -19.85
C ASN A 380 0.15 12.08 -19.78
N VAL A 381 1.22 12.34 -20.53
CA VAL A 381 1.71 13.71 -20.83
C VAL A 381 0.67 14.52 -21.63
N LYS A 382 -0.36 13.88 -22.21
CA LYS A 382 -1.45 14.51 -22.99
C LYS A 382 -2.87 14.23 -22.47
N GLY A 383 -3.04 13.65 -21.28
CA GLY A 383 -4.32 13.56 -20.59
C GLY A 383 -5.46 12.72 -21.22
N HIS A 384 -5.19 11.68 -22.03
CA HIS A 384 -6.26 10.80 -22.57
C HIS A 384 -6.43 9.53 -21.71
N PRO A 385 -7.29 9.52 -20.66
CA PRO A 385 -7.49 8.34 -19.82
C PRO A 385 -8.02 7.14 -20.62
N PHE A 386 -7.78 5.93 -20.11
CA PHE A 386 -8.61 4.77 -20.49
C PHE A 386 -10.05 5.08 -20.13
N TYR A 387 -10.80 5.55 -21.14
CA TYR A 387 -12.11 6.10 -20.93
C TYR A 387 -13.02 5.09 -20.22
N SER A 388 -12.93 3.80 -20.57
CA SER A 388 -13.80 2.78 -19.98
C SER A 388 -13.53 2.52 -18.49
N LYS A 389 -12.29 2.24 -18.07
CA LYS A 389 -11.96 2.00 -16.65
C LYS A 389 -12.10 3.25 -15.79
N ALA A 390 -11.74 4.42 -16.31
CA ALA A 390 -11.91 5.69 -15.58
C ALA A 390 -13.39 6.04 -15.38
N LEU A 391 -14.22 5.84 -16.42
CA LEU A 391 -15.67 6.02 -16.29
C LEU A 391 -16.29 5.03 -15.31
N ALA A 392 -15.91 3.76 -15.40
CA ALA A 392 -16.44 2.72 -14.51
C ALA A 392 -16.08 2.99 -13.05
N GLU A 393 -14.84 3.39 -12.76
CA GLU A 393 -14.44 3.79 -11.41
C GLU A 393 -15.26 5.00 -10.95
N ARG A 394 -15.45 6.01 -11.80
CA ARG A 394 -16.29 7.17 -11.49
C ARG A 394 -17.71 6.77 -11.11
N LEU A 395 -18.35 5.88 -11.88
CA LEU A 395 -19.70 5.37 -11.57
C LEU A 395 -19.74 4.67 -10.20
N VAL A 396 -18.73 3.87 -9.88
CA VAL A 396 -18.63 3.18 -8.57
C VAL A 396 -18.49 4.19 -7.43
N LEU A 397 -17.67 5.22 -7.58
CA LEU A 397 -17.47 6.24 -6.55
C LEU A 397 -18.72 7.11 -6.36
N GLU A 398 -19.38 7.52 -7.46
CA GLU A 398 -20.63 8.28 -7.43
C GLU A 398 -21.80 7.47 -6.85
N ALA A 399 -21.74 6.14 -6.94
CA ALA A 399 -22.75 5.26 -6.35
C ALA A 399 -22.64 5.12 -4.82
N ASN A 400 -21.51 5.50 -4.21
CA ASN A 400 -21.34 5.44 -2.77
C ASN A 400 -22.37 6.32 -2.05
N GLY A 401 -23.06 5.76 -1.06
CA GLY A 401 -24.13 6.43 -0.31
C GLY A 401 -25.52 6.33 -0.95
N ARG A 402 -25.67 5.78 -2.16
CA ARG A 402 -27.00 5.47 -2.72
C ARG A 402 -27.74 4.50 -1.80
N LYS A 403 -29.03 4.73 -1.57
CA LYS A 403 -29.85 3.83 -0.76
C LYS A 403 -30.10 2.52 -1.52
N VAL A 404 -29.74 1.40 -0.93
CA VAL A 404 -30.10 0.07 -1.44
C VAL A 404 -31.51 -0.31 -0.96
N ARG A 405 -32.09 -1.36 -1.55
CA ARG A 405 -33.34 -1.94 -1.05
C ARG A 405 -33.18 -2.32 0.43
N GLY A 406 -34.06 -1.80 1.28
CA GLY A 406 -33.93 -1.87 2.74
C GLY A 406 -33.43 -0.57 3.39
N GLY A 407 -33.06 0.44 2.60
CA GLY A 407 -32.81 1.82 3.05
C GLY A 407 -31.39 2.13 3.52
N LEU A 408 -30.53 1.11 3.68
CA LEU A 408 -29.12 1.26 4.05
C LEU A 408 -28.29 1.83 2.89
N PRO A 409 -27.15 2.48 3.16
CA PRO A 409 -26.30 3.04 2.11
C PRO A 409 -25.46 1.95 1.43
N LEU A 410 -25.30 2.06 0.11
CA LEU A 410 -24.29 1.33 -0.65
C LEU A 410 -22.91 1.91 -0.31
N VAL A 411 -22.00 1.08 0.18
CA VAL A 411 -20.62 1.42 0.48
C VAL A 411 -19.74 0.83 -0.62
N THR A 412 -19.06 1.70 -1.37
CA THR A 412 -18.20 1.28 -2.48
C THR A 412 -16.73 1.55 -2.21
N CYS A 413 -15.85 0.77 -2.80
CA CYS A 413 -14.39 0.98 -2.74
C CYS A 413 -13.76 0.57 -4.06
N ALA A 414 -12.78 1.33 -4.55
CA ALA A 414 -12.05 0.99 -5.77
C ALA A 414 -10.57 0.66 -5.48
N LEU A 415 -10.11 -0.47 -6.00
CA LEU A 415 -8.73 -0.91 -5.93
C LEU A 415 -8.06 -0.77 -7.30
N ARG A 416 -6.90 -0.13 -7.37
CA ARG A 416 -6.11 0.11 -8.58
C ARG A 416 -4.84 -0.72 -8.55
N PRO A 417 -4.87 -1.97 -9.02
CA PRO A 417 -3.64 -2.71 -9.23
C PRO A 417 -2.73 -1.98 -10.22
N THR A 418 -1.43 -2.03 -9.94
CA THR A 418 -0.40 -1.74 -10.95
C THR A 418 -0.26 -2.94 -11.89
N GLY A 419 0.82 -3.05 -12.67
CA GLY A 419 1.04 -4.20 -13.55
C GLY A 419 1.06 -5.52 -12.74
N ILE A 420 0.00 -6.31 -12.85
CA ILE A 420 -0.13 -7.55 -12.07
C ILE A 420 0.77 -8.64 -12.67
N TYR A 421 1.49 -9.38 -11.85
CA TYR A 421 2.26 -10.57 -12.26
C TYR A 421 1.99 -11.75 -11.32
N GLY A 422 2.34 -12.96 -11.77
CA GLY A 422 2.21 -14.18 -10.97
C GLY A 422 1.72 -15.36 -11.79
N GLU A 423 1.40 -16.44 -11.09
CA GLU A 423 0.95 -17.71 -11.63
C GLU A 423 -0.38 -17.55 -12.38
N GLY A 424 -0.52 -18.18 -13.53
CA GLY A 424 -1.69 -18.06 -14.41
C GLY A 424 -1.66 -16.85 -15.37
N HIS A 425 -0.62 -16.02 -15.36
CA HIS A 425 -0.56 -14.82 -16.22
C HIS A 425 -0.34 -15.15 -17.71
N GLN A 426 -1.43 -15.20 -18.49
CA GLN A 426 -1.41 -15.65 -19.90
C GLN A 426 -0.39 -14.93 -20.79
N ILE A 427 -0.31 -13.60 -20.71
CA ILE A 427 0.63 -12.82 -21.54
C ILE A 427 2.09 -13.19 -21.22
N MET A 428 2.42 -13.49 -19.95
CA MET A 428 3.77 -13.86 -19.55
C MET A 428 4.12 -15.25 -20.10
N ARG A 429 3.16 -16.18 -20.03
CA ARG A 429 3.27 -17.50 -20.66
C ARG A 429 3.51 -17.40 -22.17
N ASP A 430 2.78 -16.54 -22.86
CA ASP A 430 2.92 -16.36 -24.31
C ASP A 430 4.29 -15.74 -24.66
N PHE A 431 4.72 -14.72 -23.91
CA PHE A 431 6.08 -14.16 -24.04
C PHE A 431 7.16 -15.19 -23.80
N TYR A 432 7.00 -16.03 -22.76
CA TYR A 432 7.96 -17.07 -22.44
C TYR A 432 8.10 -18.09 -23.58
N ARG A 433 6.97 -18.63 -24.06
CA ARG A 433 6.93 -19.57 -25.19
C ARG A 433 7.53 -18.97 -26.47
N GLN A 434 7.24 -17.69 -26.73
CA GLN A 434 7.83 -17.00 -27.87
C GLN A 434 9.35 -16.84 -27.72
N GLY A 435 9.83 -16.50 -26.52
CA GLY A 435 11.27 -16.41 -26.22
C GLY A 435 12.00 -17.73 -26.45
N LEU A 436 11.41 -18.85 -26.03
CA LEU A 436 11.96 -20.18 -26.28
C LEU A 436 12.04 -20.50 -27.79
N ARG A 437 10.98 -20.19 -28.56
CA ARG A 437 10.97 -20.37 -30.02
C ARG A 437 12.03 -19.53 -30.74
N LEU A 438 12.42 -18.39 -30.17
CA LEU A 438 13.47 -17.51 -30.69
C LEU A 438 14.88 -17.90 -30.18
N GLY A 439 15.05 -19.14 -29.68
CA GLY A 439 16.35 -19.64 -29.22
C GLY A 439 16.77 -19.10 -27.85
N GLY A 440 15.81 -18.68 -27.02
CA GLY A 440 16.05 -18.21 -25.67
C GLY A 440 16.61 -16.79 -25.57
N ARG A 441 16.63 -16.02 -26.67
CA ARG A 441 17.19 -14.67 -26.71
C ARG A 441 16.09 -13.63 -26.90
N LEU A 442 15.95 -12.75 -25.92
CA LEU A 442 15.10 -11.56 -26.00
C LEU A 442 16.00 -10.34 -26.20
N PHE A 443 15.57 -9.39 -27.03
CA PHE A 443 16.34 -8.18 -27.32
C PHE A 443 15.75 -6.99 -26.58
N ARG A 444 16.62 -6.19 -25.93
CA ARG A 444 16.18 -4.98 -25.24
C ARG A 444 15.60 -3.97 -26.23
N ALA A 445 14.34 -3.60 -26.01
CA ALA A 445 13.62 -2.58 -26.75
C ALA A 445 13.44 -1.29 -25.93
N ILE A 446 13.37 -1.39 -24.60
CA ILE A 446 13.07 -0.26 -23.71
C ILE A 446 14.30 0.11 -22.87
N PRO A 447 14.59 1.41 -22.66
CA PRO A 447 15.69 1.82 -21.79
C PRO A 447 15.52 1.27 -20.37
N ALA A 448 16.63 0.80 -19.78
CA ALA A 448 16.64 0.29 -18.40
C ALA A 448 16.23 1.34 -17.34
N SER A 449 16.34 2.63 -17.68
CA SER A 449 15.93 3.75 -16.82
C SER A 449 14.42 3.96 -16.73
N VAL A 450 13.62 3.30 -17.58
CA VAL A 450 12.15 3.35 -17.48
C VAL A 450 11.72 2.36 -16.40
N GLU A 451 11.06 2.84 -15.36
CA GLU A 451 10.64 2.00 -14.23
C GLU A 451 9.13 1.74 -14.25
N HIS A 452 8.72 0.50 -13.98
CA HIS A 452 7.32 0.12 -13.81
C HIS A 452 7.09 -0.52 -12.45
N GLY A 453 6.19 0.07 -11.67
CA GLY A 453 5.61 -0.56 -10.50
C GLY A 453 4.76 -1.77 -10.91
N ARG A 454 5.07 -2.93 -10.34
CA ARG A 454 4.30 -4.16 -10.49
C ARG A 454 3.83 -4.65 -9.13
N VAL A 455 2.83 -5.51 -9.14
CA VAL A 455 2.25 -6.09 -7.92
C VAL A 455 1.93 -7.56 -8.14
N TYR A 456 2.23 -8.38 -7.16
CA TYR A 456 1.94 -9.81 -7.21
C TYR A 456 0.44 -10.07 -7.11
N VAL A 457 -0.09 -10.95 -7.96
CA VAL A 457 -1.52 -11.27 -8.04
C VAL A 457 -2.10 -11.74 -6.71
N GLY A 458 -1.34 -12.51 -5.92
CA GLY A 458 -1.75 -12.93 -4.58
C GLY A 458 -1.86 -11.77 -3.59
N ASN A 459 -1.00 -10.75 -3.69
CA ASN A 459 -1.05 -9.54 -2.87
C ASN A 459 -2.22 -8.62 -3.27
N VAL A 460 -2.57 -8.59 -4.56
CA VAL A 460 -3.78 -7.91 -5.05
C VAL A 460 -5.02 -8.62 -4.52
N ALA A 461 -5.08 -9.95 -4.63
CA ALA A 461 -6.20 -10.75 -4.13
C ALA A 461 -6.37 -10.57 -2.61
N TRP A 462 -5.26 -10.60 -1.86
CA TRP A 462 -5.26 -10.33 -0.43
C TRP A 462 -5.84 -8.95 -0.09
N MET A 463 -5.47 -7.91 -0.84
CA MET A 463 -6.05 -6.57 -0.64
C MET A 463 -7.56 -6.55 -0.86
N HIS A 464 -8.08 -7.30 -1.83
CA HIS A 464 -9.54 -7.40 -2.06
C HIS A 464 -10.25 -8.07 -0.87
N VAL A 465 -9.70 -9.18 -0.36
CA VAL A 465 -10.25 -9.89 0.82
C VAL A 465 -10.25 -8.99 2.05
N LEU A 466 -9.12 -8.31 2.30
CA LEU A 466 -8.97 -7.46 3.48
C LEU A 466 -9.91 -6.25 3.43
N VAL A 467 -10.01 -5.57 2.29
CA VAL A 467 -10.98 -4.47 2.14
C VAL A 467 -12.40 -4.96 2.29
N ALA A 468 -12.76 -6.09 1.66
CA ALA A 468 -14.11 -6.64 1.77
C ALA A 468 -14.48 -6.99 3.22
N ARG A 469 -13.51 -7.44 4.04
CA ARG A 469 -13.70 -7.69 5.47
C ARG A 469 -13.93 -6.42 6.27
N GLU A 470 -13.12 -5.39 6.02
CA GLU A 470 -13.12 -4.14 6.79
C GLU A 470 -14.18 -3.13 6.33
N LEU A 471 -14.75 -3.31 5.13
CA LEU A 471 -15.67 -2.33 4.51
C LEU A 471 -16.91 -2.07 5.36
N GLU A 472 -17.40 -3.09 6.09
CA GLU A 472 -18.53 -2.98 7.01
C GLU A 472 -18.18 -2.14 8.25
N GLN A 473 -17.10 -2.48 8.94
CA GLN A 473 -16.71 -1.83 10.20
C GLN A 473 -16.16 -0.42 9.99
N ARG A 474 -15.54 -0.17 8.83
CA ARG A 474 -14.86 1.08 8.49
C ARG A 474 -15.51 1.79 7.30
N ALA A 475 -16.81 1.60 7.10
CA ALA A 475 -17.56 2.16 5.97
C ALA A 475 -17.36 3.68 5.81
N ALA A 476 -17.34 4.44 6.91
CA ALA A 476 -17.13 5.90 6.87
C ALA A 476 -15.74 6.30 6.38
N LEU A 477 -14.72 5.45 6.60
CA LEU A 477 -13.34 5.70 6.22
C LEU A 477 -12.98 5.14 4.84
N ILE A 478 -13.56 4.00 4.47
CA ILE A 478 -13.24 3.26 3.24
C ILE A 478 -14.25 3.54 2.11
N GLY A 479 -15.50 3.85 2.43
CA GLY A 479 -16.55 4.15 1.46
C GLY A 479 -16.20 5.31 0.54
N GLY A 480 -16.41 5.13 -0.76
CA GLY A 480 -16.11 6.10 -1.81
C GLY A 480 -14.60 6.38 -1.97
N GLN A 481 -13.72 5.53 -1.43
CA GLN A 481 -12.29 5.72 -1.54
C GLN A 481 -11.67 4.87 -2.66
N VAL A 482 -10.52 5.35 -3.12
CA VAL A 482 -9.65 4.66 -4.06
C VAL A 482 -8.30 4.34 -3.40
N TYR A 483 -7.76 3.15 -3.69
CA TYR A 483 -6.47 2.67 -3.20
C TYR A 483 -5.66 2.03 -4.32
N PHE A 484 -4.36 2.30 -4.39
CA PHE A 484 -3.48 1.51 -5.25
C PHE A 484 -3.14 0.19 -4.57
N CYS A 485 -3.08 -0.89 -5.34
CA CYS A 485 -2.48 -2.13 -4.88
C CYS A 485 -0.98 -2.05 -5.10
N TYR A 486 -0.22 -2.29 -4.04
CA TYR A 486 1.24 -2.21 -4.02
C TYR A 486 1.77 -3.35 -3.17
N ASP A 487 3.02 -3.73 -3.41
CA ASP A 487 3.80 -4.57 -2.52
C ASP A 487 5.27 -4.15 -2.59
N LYS A 488 6.18 -5.02 -2.13
CA LYS A 488 7.63 -4.77 -2.08
C LYS A 488 8.37 -5.21 -3.35
N SER A 489 7.66 -5.48 -4.45
CA SER A 489 8.28 -5.83 -5.73
C SER A 489 9.17 -4.69 -6.24
N PRO A 490 10.35 -5.00 -6.80
CA PRO A 490 11.28 -3.99 -7.26
C PRO A 490 10.75 -3.27 -8.50
N TYR A 491 11.02 -1.97 -8.58
CA TYR A 491 10.73 -1.19 -9.78
C TYR A 491 11.85 -1.38 -10.78
N LYS A 492 11.49 -1.86 -11.98
CA LYS A 492 12.41 -2.16 -13.07
C LYS A 492 11.71 -1.89 -14.39
N SER A 493 12.49 -1.82 -15.47
CA SER A 493 11.92 -1.82 -16.82
C SER A 493 11.11 -3.10 -17.08
N TYR A 494 10.19 -3.06 -18.05
CA TYR A 494 9.38 -4.23 -18.43
C TYR A 494 10.21 -5.50 -18.64
N GLU A 495 11.33 -5.36 -19.35
CA GLU A 495 12.21 -6.47 -19.72
C GLU A 495 13.02 -6.95 -18.51
N ASP A 496 13.63 -6.03 -17.76
CA ASP A 496 14.41 -6.36 -16.55
C ASP A 496 13.53 -7.03 -15.48
N PHE A 497 12.30 -6.56 -15.30
CA PHE A 497 11.35 -7.18 -14.39
C PHE A 497 10.97 -8.60 -14.85
N ASN A 498 10.65 -8.77 -16.14
CA ASN A 498 10.31 -10.10 -16.66
C ASN A 498 11.50 -11.08 -16.55
N MET A 499 12.73 -10.59 -16.72
CA MET A 499 13.94 -11.42 -16.59
C MET A 499 14.17 -11.97 -15.18
N GLU A 500 13.57 -11.40 -14.14
CA GLU A 500 13.62 -11.99 -12.79
C GLU A 500 13.01 -13.38 -12.72
N PHE A 501 12.03 -13.67 -13.58
CA PHE A 501 11.33 -14.94 -13.62
C PHE A 501 11.74 -15.77 -14.84
N LEU A 502 11.89 -15.13 -16.00
CA LEU A 502 12.18 -15.84 -17.25
C LEU A 502 13.68 -16.17 -17.41
N GLY A 503 14.57 -15.40 -16.77
CA GLY A 503 16.01 -15.64 -16.78
C GLY A 503 16.42 -16.99 -16.19
N PRO A 504 15.95 -17.32 -14.97
CA PRO A 504 16.12 -18.64 -14.37
C PRO A 504 15.53 -19.79 -15.21
N CYS A 505 14.62 -19.49 -16.14
CA CYS A 505 13.96 -20.45 -17.03
C CYS A 505 14.56 -20.42 -18.45
N GLY A 506 15.85 -20.14 -18.58
CA GLY A 506 16.57 -20.30 -19.85
C GLY A 506 16.44 -19.15 -20.86
N LEU A 507 15.69 -18.08 -20.55
CA LEU A 507 15.73 -16.86 -21.39
C LEU A 507 16.91 -15.96 -21.03
N ARG A 508 17.44 -15.23 -22.02
CA ARG A 508 18.51 -14.25 -21.85
C ARG A 508 18.15 -12.95 -22.55
N LEU A 509 18.33 -11.84 -21.85
CA LEU A 509 18.16 -10.50 -22.42
C LEU A 509 19.48 -10.06 -23.05
N VAL A 510 19.42 -9.70 -24.33
CA VAL A 510 20.55 -9.25 -25.14
C VAL A 510 20.48 -7.74 -25.30
N GLY A 511 21.59 -7.07 -24.98
CA GLY A 511 21.74 -5.63 -25.08
C GLY A 511 21.63 -4.91 -23.73
N THR A 512 22.63 -4.08 -23.42
CA THR A 512 22.62 -3.16 -22.27
C THR A 512 21.84 -1.86 -22.56
N ARG A 513 21.59 -1.59 -23.84
CA ARG A 513 20.79 -0.46 -24.34
C ARG A 513 19.81 -0.96 -25.41
N PRO A 514 18.72 -0.22 -25.69
CA PRO A 514 17.83 -0.54 -26.79
C PRO A 514 18.61 -0.72 -28.10
N LEU A 515 18.43 -1.85 -28.78
CA LEU A 515 19.13 -2.12 -30.04
C LEU A 515 18.62 -1.27 -31.20
N LEU A 516 17.31 -0.99 -31.20
CA LEU A 516 16.68 -0.16 -32.21
C LEU A 516 16.54 1.28 -31.69
N PRO A 517 16.86 2.29 -32.50
CA PRO A 517 16.53 3.68 -32.19
C PRO A 517 15.03 3.86 -31.93
N TYR A 518 14.67 4.69 -30.95
CA TYR A 518 13.26 4.87 -30.56
C TYR A 518 12.35 5.30 -31.72
N TRP A 519 12.83 6.16 -32.63
CA TRP A 519 12.05 6.59 -33.79
C TRP A 519 11.67 5.42 -34.72
N LEU A 520 12.52 4.39 -34.82
CA LEU A 520 12.25 3.21 -35.61
C LEU A 520 11.19 2.33 -34.94
N LEU A 521 11.21 2.22 -33.61
CA LEU A 521 10.14 1.55 -32.85
C LEU A 521 8.80 2.26 -33.03
N VAL A 522 8.80 3.60 -33.02
CA VAL A 522 7.59 4.41 -33.28
C VAL A 522 7.07 4.18 -34.71
N LEU A 523 7.95 4.14 -35.70
CA LEU A 523 7.59 3.85 -37.09
C LEU A 523 6.97 2.45 -37.24
N LEU A 524 7.62 1.42 -36.68
CA LEU A 524 7.13 0.03 -36.71
C LEU A 524 5.78 -0.10 -35.99
N ALA A 525 5.62 0.57 -34.84
CA ALA A 525 4.36 0.61 -34.11
C ALA A 525 3.25 1.29 -34.94
N ALA A 526 3.55 2.39 -35.63
CA ALA A 526 2.58 3.07 -36.50
C ALA A 526 2.20 2.20 -37.72
N LEU A 527 3.18 1.51 -38.32
CA LEU A 527 2.92 0.57 -39.41
C LEU A 527 2.04 -0.60 -38.95
N ASN A 528 2.31 -1.16 -37.78
CA ASN A 528 1.49 -2.22 -37.19
C ASN A 528 0.05 -1.77 -36.93
N ALA A 529 -0.16 -0.52 -36.49
CA ALA A 529 -1.50 0.05 -36.33
C ALA A 529 -2.21 0.24 -37.69
N LEU A 530 -1.49 0.69 -38.72
CA LEU A 530 -2.03 0.81 -40.08
C LEU A 530 -2.41 -0.57 -40.65
N LEU A 531 -1.54 -1.57 -40.51
CA LEU A 531 -1.81 -2.95 -40.93
C LEU A 531 -3.00 -3.53 -40.17
N GLN A 532 -3.08 -3.31 -38.86
CA GLN A 532 -4.23 -3.73 -38.06
C GLN A 532 -5.53 -3.10 -38.57
N TRP A 533 -5.53 -1.81 -38.91
CA TRP A 533 -6.69 -1.14 -39.46
C TRP A 533 -7.09 -1.69 -40.85
N LEU A 534 -6.12 -1.88 -41.75
CA LEU A 534 -6.35 -2.42 -43.10
C LEU A 534 -6.85 -3.86 -43.08
N LEU A 535 -6.27 -4.71 -42.24
CA LEU A 535 -6.56 -6.15 -42.18
C LEU A 535 -7.80 -6.47 -41.34
N ARG A 536 -8.26 -5.55 -40.47
CA ARG A 536 -9.38 -5.78 -39.54
C ARG A 536 -10.64 -6.41 -40.17
N PRO A 537 -11.07 -6.06 -41.40
CA PRO A 537 -12.25 -6.66 -42.01
C PRO A 537 -12.06 -8.13 -42.41
N LEU A 538 -10.81 -8.57 -42.63
CA LEU A 538 -10.47 -9.88 -43.19
C LEU A 538 -9.84 -10.83 -42.16
N LEU A 539 -9.10 -10.29 -41.20
CA LEU A 539 -8.20 -11.03 -40.33
C LEU A 539 -7.98 -10.26 -39.01
N LEU A 540 -7.99 -11.00 -37.89
CA LEU A 540 -7.59 -10.47 -36.59
C LEU A 540 -6.05 -10.34 -36.49
N TYR A 541 -5.53 -9.16 -36.85
CA TYR A 541 -4.12 -8.84 -36.67
C TYR A 541 -3.91 -8.01 -35.38
N ALA A 542 -3.26 -8.61 -34.36
CA ALA A 542 -3.10 -8.01 -33.03
C ALA A 542 -1.63 -8.10 -32.55
N PRO A 543 -0.72 -7.25 -33.07
CA PRO A 543 0.69 -7.30 -32.77
C PRO A 543 1.02 -6.79 -31.36
N LEU A 544 2.04 -7.40 -30.73
CA LEU A 544 2.55 -6.98 -29.41
C LEU A 544 3.10 -5.55 -29.46
N LEU A 545 3.81 -5.19 -30.53
CA LEU A 545 4.30 -3.83 -30.77
C LEU A 545 3.23 -3.02 -31.49
N ASN A 546 2.62 -2.09 -30.77
CA ASN A 546 1.70 -1.10 -31.32
C ASN A 546 1.93 0.25 -30.60
N PRO A 547 1.33 1.37 -31.07
CA PRO A 547 1.63 2.68 -30.50
C PRO A 547 1.27 2.77 -29.02
N TYR A 548 0.23 2.05 -28.61
CA TYR A 548 -0.22 2.00 -27.23
C TYR A 548 0.77 1.23 -26.33
N THR A 549 1.11 0.00 -26.68
CA THR A 549 2.03 -0.83 -25.88
C THR A 549 3.42 -0.21 -25.82
N LEU A 550 3.89 0.41 -26.90
CA LEU A 550 5.15 1.16 -26.91
C LEU A 550 5.12 2.37 -25.96
N ALA A 551 4.01 3.12 -25.94
CA ALA A 551 3.88 4.27 -25.05
C ALA A 551 3.86 3.87 -23.58
N VAL A 552 3.09 2.83 -23.22
CA VAL A 552 3.05 2.31 -21.84
C VAL A 552 4.40 1.76 -21.43
N ALA A 553 5.02 0.93 -22.28
CA ALA A 553 6.31 0.33 -21.99
C ALA A 553 7.44 1.35 -21.87
N ASN A 554 7.33 2.52 -22.50
CA ASN A 554 8.35 3.56 -22.45
C ASN A 554 8.05 4.68 -21.43
N THR A 555 6.93 4.62 -20.71
CA THR A 555 6.59 5.62 -19.69
C THR A 555 6.89 5.09 -18.30
N THR A 556 7.63 5.86 -17.49
CA THR A 556 7.91 5.49 -16.09
C THR A 556 6.67 5.65 -15.23
N PHE A 557 6.41 4.63 -14.41
CA PHE A 557 5.31 4.59 -13.45
C PHE A 557 5.72 3.98 -12.13
N THR A 558 5.60 4.77 -11.07
CA THR A 558 5.90 4.34 -9.71
C THR A 558 4.80 4.81 -8.77
N VAL A 559 4.49 4.01 -7.74
CA VAL A 559 3.41 4.30 -6.79
C VAL A 559 3.92 4.16 -5.37
N SER A 560 4.01 5.28 -4.66
CA SER A 560 4.31 5.29 -3.22
C SER A 560 3.07 5.73 -2.46
N THR A 561 2.52 4.85 -1.62
CA THR A 561 1.37 5.15 -0.77
C THR A 561 1.35 4.21 0.43
N ASN A 562 0.85 4.70 1.56
CA ASN A 562 0.55 3.92 2.76
C ASN A 562 -0.95 3.98 3.12
N LYS A 563 -1.79 4.47 2.21
CA LYS A 563 -3.21 4.74 2.47
C LYS A 563 -3.96 3.46 2.87
N ALA A 564 -3.70 2.35 2.18
CA ALA A 564 -4.30 1.05 2.47
C ALA A 564 -3.90 0.53 3.87
N GLN A 565 -2.62 0.65 4.22
CA GLN A 565 -2.11 0.32 5.55
C GLN A 565 -2.81 1.14 6.64
N ARG A 566 -2.92 2.47 6.46
CA ARG A 566 -3.56 3.35 7.45
C ARG A 566 -5.07 3.11 7.58
N HIS A 567 -5.77 2.85 6.48
CA HIS A 567 -7.24 2.76 6.51
C HIS A 567 -7.74 1.39 6.96
N PHE A 568 -7.09 0.31 6.52
CA PHE A 568 -7.54 -1.06 6.76
C PHE A 568 -6.41 -2.05 7.04
N GLY A 569 -5.25 -1.57 7.50
CA GLY A 569 -4.17 -2.44 8.00
C GLY A 569 -3.51 -3.30 6.92
N TYR A 570 -3.57 -2.90 5.64
CA TYR A 570 -2.94 -3.67 4.58
C TYR A 570 -1.42 -3.77 4.71
N GLU A 571 -0.97 -5.01 4.75
CA GLU A 571 0.41 -5.40 4.49
C GLU A 571 0.43 -6.52 3.43
N PRO A 572 1.42 -6.55 2.52
CA PRO A 572 1.56 -7.62 1.56
C PRO A 572 1.67 -8.98 2.26
N LEU A 573 0.84 -9.93 1.84
CA LEU A 573 0.83 -11.28 2.41
C LEU A 573 2.03 -12.10 1.92
N PHE A 574 2.47 -11.85 0.68
CA PHE A 574 3.60 -12.51 0.05
C PHE A 574 4.76 -11.52 -0.07
N SER A 575 5.94 -11.95 0.39
CA SER A 575 7.17 -11.19 0.18
C SER A 575 7.57 -11.16 -1.30
N TRP A 576 8.52 -10.31 -1.64
CA TRP A 576 9.09 -10.28 -2.99
C TRP A 576 9.76 -11.63 -3.31
N GLU A 577 10.48 -12.21 -2.36
CA GLU A 577 11.18 -13.48 -2.51
C GLU A 577 10.21 -14.64 -2.72
N ASP A 578 9.10 -14.68 -1.96
CA ASP A 578 8.07 -15.71 -2.10
C ASP A 578 7.37 -15.60 -3.46
N SER A 579 6.90 -14.40 -3.81
CA SER A 579 6.19 -14.17 -5.07
C SER A 579 7.08 -14.43 -6.28
N ARG A 580 8.36 -14.05 -6.23
CA ARG A 580 9.36 -14.36 -7.27
C ARG A 580 9.57 -15.86 -7.42
N THR A 581 9.76 -16.57 -6.31
CA THR A 581 9.99 -18.02 -6.32
C THR A 581 8.79 -18.77 -6.89
N ARG A 582 7.58 -18.42 -6.43
CA ARG A 582 6.34 -19.02 -6.93
C ARG A 582 6.13 -18.78 -8.43
N THR A 583 6.38 -17.56 -8.89
CA THR A 583 6.28 -17.22 -10.32
C THR A 583 7.29 -18.03 -11.14
N ILE A 584 8.54 -18.18 -10.67
CA ILE A 584 9.56 -19.01 -11.34
C ILE A 584 9.11 -20.46 -11.44
N LEU A 585 8.68 -21.07 -10.31
CA LEU A 585 8.23 -22.46 -10.27
C LEU A 585 7.07 -22.70 -11.24
N TRP A 586 6.13 -21.76 -11.33
CA TRP A 586 5.04 -21.82 -12.29
C TRP A 586 5.52 -21.75 -13.74
N VAL A 587 6.48 -20.88 -14.07
CA VAL A 587 7.06 -20.82 -15.42
C VAL A 587 7.80 -22.11 -15.76
N GLN A 588 8.58 -22.66 -14.83
CA GLN A 588 9.31 -23.93 -15.00
C GLN A 588 8.35 -25.11 -15.21
N ALA A 589 7.25 -25.17 -14.48
CA ALA A 589 6.24 -26.21 -14.65
C ALA A 589 5.62 -26.22 -16.07
N MET A 590 5.67 -25.09 -16.79
CA MET A 590 5.22 -25.05 -18.19
C MET A 590 6.21 -25.70 -19.16
N GLU A 591 7.51 -25.75 -18.84
CA GLU A 591 8.48 -26.41 -19.70
C GLU A 591 8.21 -27.92 -19.75
N GLY A 592 7.90 -28.51 -18.60
CA GLY A 592 7.61 -29.94 -18.48
C GLY A 592 6.31 -30.40 -19.15
N THR A 593 5.45 -29.48 -19.59
CA THR A 593 4.22 -29.79 -20.36
C THR A 593 4.35 -29.51 -21.86
N ALA A 594 5.52 -29.06 -22.31
CA ALA A 594 5.80 -28.76 -23.73
C ALA A 594 6.78 -29.76 -24.40
N GLN A 595 7.26 -30.75 -23.64
CA GLN A 595 7.88 -31.99 -24.15
C GLN A 595 6.84 -33.10 -24.16
#